data_AF-A0A2A4NCN7-F1
#
_entry.id   AF-A0A2A4NCN7-F1
#
_cell.length_a   1.000
_cell.length_b   1.000
_cell.length_c   1.000
_cell.angle_alpha   90.00
_cell.angle_beta   90.00
_cell.angle_gamma   90.00
#
_symmetry.space_group_name_H-M   'P 1'
#
loop_
_entity.id
_entity.type
_entity.pdbx_description
1 polymer ?
#
loop_
_entity_poly.entity_id
_entity_poly.type
_entity_poly.pdbx_seq_one_letter_code
_entity_poly.pdbx_strand_id
1 'polypeptide(L)'
;MSFSEKANAFWAYANPKKFLTTTERVLPFFWVLSGVFIAVGLIWGFFFTPDDYRQGATVKIIYLHVPSAMLAINIWVMMLATSLVWLIRRHHVSA
;
A
#
# COMPACT_ATOMS: atom_id res chain seq x y z
N MET A 1 -28.01 12.22 -2.74
CA MET A 1 -26.80 12.87 -3.27
C MET A 1 -26.64 12.53 -4.74
N SER A 2 -26.76 13.54 -5.60
CA SER A 2 -26.61 13.43 -7.05
C SER A 2 -25.15 13.09 -7.41
N PHE A 3 -24.93 12.37 -8.52
CA PHE A 3 -23.58 12.05 -9.04
C PHE A 3 -22.69 13.30 -9.18
N SER A 4 -23.30 14.44 -9.52
CA SER A 4 -22.63 15.75 -9.60
C SER A 4 -22.08 16.24 -8.25
N GLU A 5 -22.78 16.01 -7.13
CA GLU A 5 -22.30 16.39 -5.79
C GLU A 5 -21.10 15.53 -5.36
N LYS A 6 -21.11 14.22 -5.68
CA LYS A 6 -19.98 13.32 -5.42
C LYS A 6 -18.76 13.68 -6.28
N ALA A 7 -18.97 14.04 -7.54
CA ALA A 7 -17.91 14.52 -8.42
C ALA A 7 -17.27 15.81 -7.87
N ASN A 8 -18.08 16.78 -7.41
CA ASN A 8 -17.59 18.00 -6.78
C ASN A 8 -16.84 17.75 -5.46
N ALA A 9 -17.27 16.74 -4.68
CA ALA A 9 -16.56 16.33 -3.47
C ALA A 9 -15.18 15.73 -3.76
N PHE A 10 -15.03 14.96 -4.85
CA PHE A 10 -13.72 14.44 -5.29
C PHE A 10 -12.75 15.57 -5.65
N TRP A 11 -13.23 16.59 -6.37
CA TRP A 11 -12.43 17.78 -6.69
C TRP A 11 -12.08 18.63 -5.46
N ALA A 12 -12.91 18.65 -4.42
CA ALA A 12 -12.61 19.34 -3.17
C ALA A 12 -11.41 18.72 -2.41
N TYR A 13 -11.16 17.42 -2.58
CA TYR A 13 -9.99 16.71 -2.05
C TYR A 13 -8.74 16.86 -2.92
N ALA A 14 -8.85 17.45 -4.12
CA ALA A 14 -7.67 17.86 -4.88
C ALA A 14 -6.89 18.99 -4.18
N ASN A 15 -7.50 19.69 -3.21
CA ASN A 15 -6.80 20.64 -2.36
C ASN A 15 -5.87 19.89 -1.38
N PRO A 16 -4.53 20.08 -1.48
CA PRO A 16 -3.55 19.36 -0.66
C PRO A 16 -3.79 19.52 0.84
N LYS A 17 -4.25 20.69 1.27
CA LYS A 17 -4.50 20.98 2.70
C LYS A 17 -5.62 20.11 3.26
N LYS A 18 -6.74 19.94 2.52
CA LYS A 18 -7.87 19.11 2.95
C LYS A 18 -7.51 17.62 2.93
N PHE A 19 -6.76 17.19 1.92
CA PHE A 19 -6.28 15.82 1.81
C PHE A 19 -5.30 15.46 2.94
N LEU A 20 -4.26 16.27 3.17
CA LEU A 20 -3.26 16.04 4.21
C LEU A 20 -3.88 16.04 5.61
N THR A 21 -4.74 17.01 5.93
CA THR A 21 -5.43 17.06 7.24
C THR A 21 -6.22 15.78 7.52
N THR A 22 -6.83 15.20 6.50
CA THR A 22 -7.61 13.96 6.63
C THR A 22 -6.66 12.77 6.76
N THR A 23 -5.66 12.67 5.89
CA THR A 23 -4.70 11.57 5.87
C THR A 23 -3.89 11.50 7.15
N GLU A 24 -3.36 12.61 7.67
CA GLU A 24 -2.58 12.67 8.92
C GLU A 24 -3.34 12.11 10.11
N ARG A 25 -4.66 12.30 10.17
CA ARG A 25 -5.49 11.80 11.25
C ARG A 25 -5.70 10.28 11.19
N VAL A 26 -5.77 9.72 9.98
CA VAL A 26 -6.05 8.29 9.77
C VAL A 26 -4.75 7.46 9.67
N LEU A 27 -3.65 8.09 9.26
CA LEU A 27 -2.33 7.48 9.12
C LEU A 27 -1.85 6.70 10.36
N PRO A 28 -1.94 7.22 11.61
CA PRO A 28 -1.48 6.47 12.79
C PRO A 28 -2.28 5.18 13.01
N PHE A 29 -3.58 5.17 12.70
CA PHE A 29 -4.39 3.95 12.82
C PHE A 29 -3.93 2.88 11.84
N PHE A 30 -3.65 3.25 10.59
CA PHE A 30 -3.12 2.30 9.60
C PHE A 30 -1.71 1.80 9.96
N TRP A 31 -0.87 2.64 10.56
CA TRP A 31 0.44 2.21 11.07
C TRP A 31 0.32 1.14 12.14
N VAL A 32 -0.54 1.37 13.14
CA VAL A 32 -0.79 0.41 14.22
C VAL A 32 -1.35 -0.89 13.64
N LEU A 33 -2.35 -0.78 12.76
CA LEU A 33 -3.00 -1.95 12.15
C LEU A 33 -2.01 -2.76 11.30
N SER A 34 -1.16 -2.09 10.52
CA SER A 34 -0.08 -2.72 9.75
C SER A 34 0.89 -3.47 10.66
N GLY A 35 1.34 -2.84 11.74
CA GLY A 35 2.22 -3.47 12.72
C GLY A 35 1.60 -4.71 13.37
N VAL A 36 0.32 -4.64 13.73
CA VAL A 36 -0.43 -5.77 14.29
C VAL A 36 -0.51 -6.92 13.28
N PHE A 37 -0.88 -6.65 12.02
CA PHE A 37 -0.99 -7.71 11.01
C PHE A 37 0.36 -8.36 10.68
N ILE A 38 1.44 -7.57 10.61
CA ILE A 38 2.79 -8.09 10.43
C ILE A 38 3.19 -8.98 11.62
N ALA A 39 2.99 -8.50 12.85
CA ALA A 39 3.33 -9.27 14.06
C ALA A 39 2.55 -10.59 14.12
N VAL A 40 1.24 -10.54 13.89
CA VAL A 40 0.38 -11.74 13.88
C VAL A 40 0.82 -12.71 12.79
N GLY A 41 1.05 -12.23 11.56
CA GLY A 41 1.48 -13.08 10.44
C GLY A 41 2.85 -13.75 10.68
N LEU A 42 3.80 -13.02 11.25
CA LEU A 42 5.14 -13.55 11.56
C LEU A 42 5.09 -14.55 12.71
N ILE A 43 4.38 -14.23 13.81
CA ILE A 43 4.23 -15.13 14.95
C ILE A 43 3.55 -16.43 14.50
N TRP A 44 2.48 -16.31 13.71
CA TRP A 44 1.78 -17.46 13.17
C TRP A 44 2.71 -18.32 12.28
N GLY A 45 3.36 -17.70 11.30
CA GLY A 45 4.20 -18.41 10.33
C GLY A 45 5.44 -19.09 10.92
N PHE A 46 6.02 -18.54 11.99
CA PHE A 46 7.22 -19.10 12.62
C PHE A 46 6.93 -20.17 13.67
N PHE A 47 5.92 -19.94 14.53
CA PHE A 47 5.70 -20.78 15.72
C PHE A 47 4.61 -21.82 15.54
N PHE A 48 3.57 -21.54 14.75
CA PHE A 48 2.42 -22.45 14.59
C PHE A 48 2.52 -23.35 13.36
N THR A 49 3.43 -23.05 12.43
CA THR A 49 3.65 -23.89 11.25
C THR A 49 4.71 -24.96 11.53
N PRO A 50 4.39 -26.26 11.33
CA PRO A 50 5.37 -27.34 11.43
C PRO A 50 6.40 -27.26 10.29
N ASP A 51 7.57 -27.85 10.51
CA ASP A 51 8.62 -27.92 9.50
C ASP A 51 8.20 -28.86 8.36
N ASP A 52 8.55 -28.48 7.12
CA ASP A 52 8.19 -29.27 5.94
C ASP A 52 9.10 -30.50 5.80
N TYR A 53 8.57 -31.59 5.24
CA TYR A 53 9.31 -32.85 5.08
C TYR A 53 10.55 -32.72 4.19
N ARG A 54 10.53 -31.84 3.19
CA ARG A 54 11.64 -31.65 2.24
C ARG A 54 12.49 -30.43 2.54
N GLN A 55 11.87 -29.37 3.05
CA GLN A 55 12.54 -28.08 3.25
C GLN A 55 12.86 -27.78 4.72
N GLY A 56 12.42 -28.64 5.65
CA GLY A 56 12.61 -28.47 7.08
C GLY A 56 12.11 -27.09 7.54
N ALA A 57 12.89 -26.43 8.39
CA ALA A 57 12.61 -25.08 8.88
C ALA A 57 12.70 -23.97 7.80
N THR A 58 13.32 -24.25 6.64
CA THR A 58 13.51 -23.26 5.57
C THR A 58 12.17 -22.84 4.94
N VAL A 59 11.15 -23.70 5.00
CA VAL A 59 9.79 -23.37 4.53
C VAL A 59 9.25 -22.12 5.22
N LYS A 60 9.67 -21.82 6.45
CA LYS A 60 9.17 -20.68 7.23
C LYS A 60 9.55 -19.33 6.61
N ILE A 61 10.58 -19.28 5.76
CA ILE A 61 11.00 -18.07 5.04
C ILE A 61 9.90 -17.56 4.11
N ILE A 62 9.04 -18.45 3.56
CA ILE A 62 7.98 -18.04 2.63
C ILE A 62 6.98 -17.08 3.27
N TYR A 63 6.74 -17.19 4.57
CA TYR A 63 5.80 -16.33 5.31
C TYR A 63 6.29 -14.89 5.41
N LEU A 64 7.60 -14.66 5.33
CA LEU A 64 8.17 -13.32 5.24
C LEU A 64 8.33 -12.90 3.77
N HIS A 65 8.88 -13.78 2.94
CA HIS A 65 9.30 -13.45 1.58
C HIS A 65 8.12 -13.19 0.64
N VAL A 66 7.13 -14.08 0.60
CA VAL A 66 6.03 -13.98 -0.38
C VAL A 66 5.21 -12.70 -0.19
N PRO A 67 4.78 -12.34 1.04
CA PRO A 67 4.08 -11.07 1.26
C PRO A 67 4.96 -9.86 0.94
N SER A 68 6.25 -9.91 1.28
CA SER A 68 7.20 -8.81 1.00
C SER A 68 7.41 -8.60 -0.49
N ALA A 69 7.58 -9.67 -1.26
CA ALA A 69 7.73 -9.63 -2.71
C ALA A 69 6.46 -9.06 -3.38
N MET A 70 5.27 -9.48 -2.90
CA MET A 70 3.99 -8.95 -3.39
C MET A 70 3.85 -7.45 -3.07
N LEU A 71 4.24 -7.00 -1.89
CA LEU A 71 4.24 -5.56 -1.55
C LEU A 71 5.20 -4.77 -2.44
N ALA A 72 6.43 -5.27 -2.61
CA ALA A 72 7.45 -4.62 -3.42
C ALA A 72 6.99 -4.44 -4.87
N ILE A 73 6.47 -5.48 -5.52
CA ILE A 73 6.05 -5.38 -6.93
C ILE A 73 4.88 -4.40 -7.11
N ASN A 74 3.92 -4.36 -6.17
CA ASN A 74 2.81 -3.41 -6.22
C ASN A 74 3.27 -1.96 -6.05
N ILE A 75 4.24 -1.71 -5.16
CA ILE A 75 4.85 -0.38 -4.99
C ILE A 75 5.53 0.05 -6.29
N TRP A 76 6.31 -0.84 -6.92
CA TRP A 76 6.95 -0.58 -8.21
C TRP A 76 5.93 -0.26 -9.32
N VAL A 77 4.82 -0.99 -9.39
CA VAL A 77 3.73 -0.70 -10.33
C VAL A 77 3.16 0.70 -10.09
N MET A 78 2.97 1.08 -8.82
CA MET A 78 2.42 2.40 -8.49
C MET A 78 3.42 3.54 -8.76
N MET A 79 4.70 3.31 -8.52
CA MET A 79 5.78 4.23 -8.94
C MET A 79 5.82 4.40 -10.45
N LEU A 80 5.68 3.31 -11.22
CA LEU A 80 5.59 3.36 -12.68
C LEU A 80 4.38 4.18 -13.13
N ALA A 81 3.20 3.92 -12.56
CA ALA A 81 1.97 4.62 -12.90
C ALA A 81 2.07 6.13 -12.63
N THR A 82 2.54 6.52 -11.44
CA THR A 82 2.73 7.94 -11.08
C THR A 82 3.79 8.63 -11.95
N SER A 83 4.89 7.93 -12.26
CA SER A 83 5.92 8.43 -13.18
C SER A 83 5.39 8.63 -14.59
N LEU A 84 4.55 7.72 -15.10
CA LEU A 84 3.90 7.86 -16.40
C LEU A 84 2.95 9.06 -16.42
N VAL A 85 2.12 9.24 -15.39
CA VAL A 85 1.22 10.39 -15.29
C VAL A 85 2.00 11.70 -15.33
N TRP A 86 3.10 11.77 -14.57
CA TRP A 86 4.00 12.93 -14.61
C TRP A 86 4.62 13.12 -16.00
N LEU A 87 5.12 12.04 -16.61
CA LEU A 87 5.77 12.05 -17.92
C LEU A 87 4.83 12.53 -19.04
N ILE A 88 3.58 12.08 -19.03
CA ILE A 88 2.56 12.46 -20.02
C ILE A 88 2.12 13.91 -19.79
N ARG A 89 1.92 14.32 -18.53
CA ARG A 89 1.54 15.70 -18.21
C ARG A 89 2.67 16.72 -18.42
N ARG A 90 3.93 16.27 -18.53
CA ARG A 90 5.07 17.16 -18.79
C ARG A 90 5.11 17.69 -20.23
N HIS A 91 4.23 17.23 -21.13
CA HIS A 91 4.14 17.86 -22.44
C HIS A 91 3.86 19.35 -22.25
N HIS A 92 4.81 20.19 -22.66
CA HIS A 92 4.69 21.65 -22.69
C HIS A 92 3.62 22.07 -23.71
N VAL A 93 2.33 21.86 -23.38
CA VAL A 93 1.25 22.58 -24.03
C VAL A 93 1.13 23.88 -23.25
N SER A 94 1.59 24.97 -23.87
CA SER A 94 1.77 26.34 -23.32
C SER A 94 3.16 26.65 -22.76
N ALA A 95 4.13 26.82 -23.67
CA ALA A 95 5.06 27.94 -23.61
C ALA A 95 4.60 28.99 -24.64
#